data_AF-A0A316G9M1-F1
#
_entry.id   AF-A0A316G9M1-F1
#
_cell.length_a   1.000
_cell.length_b   1.000
_cell.length_c   1.000
_cell.angle_alpha   90.00
_cell.angle_beta   90.00
_cell.angle_gamma   90.00
#
_symmetry.space_group_name_H-M   'P 1'
#
loop_
_entity.id
_entity.type
_entity.pdbx_description
1 polymer ?
#
loop_
_entity_poly.entity_id
_entity_poly.type
_entity_poly.pdbx_seq_one_letter_code
_entity_poly.pdbx_strand_id
1 'polypeptide(L)'
;ALSRLVSEGATRIAADMPLIDAPYRDWVEAARRLAELINRFNELKAADAAGLQGQVRTLQLNADARLKEWVFRHFTDLPSLPVAKAPVMVHHVPRYLAMRRSSGEDRIALVVFDGLALDQWVQIREDLSARVSEFSVDEGACFAWLPTLTSISRQALFSGLKPREFQSSMGTTAQEPSLWSKFWQENGLRKPEVTYQKGLKRSEQLAALEETLSRPTTKVAGIVVDMIDEIVHGAMLGKRGIAGQIRDWCETGFIEKLFTMLSQHGYHIYLTADHGNVDAEGIGRLSQGVVSELKGERVRAYRSEDLASSVPPEIDAFQFGKTGLPSDFLPLYAEGRGAFVPAGHQIVAHGGMSVEELIVPFVKIRMKKEENAT
;
A
#
# COMPACT_ATOMS: atom_id res chain seq x y z
N ALA A 1 13.41 17.50 22.52
CA ALA A 1 13.27 18.21 21.24
C ALA A 1 12.31 17.46 20.31
N LEU A 2 12.57 16.20 19.96
CA LEU A 2 11.72 15.41 19.06
C LEU A 2 10.26 15.24 19.55
N SER A 3 10.03 14.92 20.84
CA SER A 3 8.68 14.79 21.40
C SER A 3 7.85 16.08 21.24
N ARG A 4 8.48 17.25 21.38
CA ARG A 4 7.84 18.55 21.17
C ARG A 4 7.47 18.76 19.70
N LEU A 5 8.37 18.42 18.78
CA LEU A 5 8.11 18.49 17.34
C LEU A 5 6.95 17.59 16.92
N VAL A 6 6.86 16.38 17.48
CA VAL A 6 5.72 15.48 17.26
C VAL A 6 4.43 16.10 17.78
N SER A 7 4.41 16.64 19.00
CA SER A 7 3.20 17.24 19.56
C SER A 7 2.72 18.48 18.79
N GLU A 8 3.64 19.38 18.42
CA GLU A 8 3.35 20.56 17.61
C GLU A 8 2.95 20.18 16.17
N GLY A 9 3.59 19.17 15.59
CA GLY A 9 3.24 18.58 14.31
C GLY A 9 1.82 18.01 14.31
N ALA A 10 1.46 17.23 15.32
CA ALA A 10 0.14 16.63 15.45
C ALA A 10 -0.96 17.69 15.51
N THR A 11 -0.70 18.78 16.25
CA THR A 11 -1.63 19.92 16.36
C THR A 11 -1.83 20.63 15.03
N ARG A 12 -0.73 20.89 14.29
CA ARG A 12 -0.81 21.53 12.97
C ARG A 12 -1.53 20.66 11.95
N ILE A 13 -1.19 19.37 11.88
CA ILE A 13 -1.83 18.43 10.96
C ILE A 13 -3.32 18.32 11.27
N ALA A 14 -3.72 18.27 12.55
CA ALA A 14 -5.13 18.24 12.95
C ALA A 14 -5.92 19.46 12.45
N ALA A 15 -5.31 20.65 12.51
CA ALA A 15 -5.93 21.90 12.06
C ALA A 15 -6.08 21.95 10.52
N ASP A 16 -5.11 21.39 9.79
CA ASP A 16 -5.03 21.44 8.33
C ASP A 16 -5.58 20.17 7.65
N MET A 17 -6.36 19.35 8.37
CA MET A 17 -6.97 18.14 7.80
C MET A 17 -7.98 18.50 6.70
N PRO A 18 -7.95 17.83 5.53
CA PRO A 18 -8.85 18.13 4.43
C PRO A 18 -10.33 18.05 4.81
N LEU A 19 -11.14 18.89 4.17
CA LEU A 19 -12.60 18.89 4.30
C LEU A 19 -13.25 17.91 3.31
N ILE A 20 -14.54 17.67 3.46
CA ILE A 20 -15.30 16.76 2.59
C ILE A 20 -15.26 17.15 1.11
N ASP A 21 -15.22 18.44 0.77
CA ASP A 21 -15.18 18.92 -0.63
C ASP A 21 -13.75 19.09 -1.17
N ALA A 22 -12.73 18.71 -0.41
CA ALA A 22 -11.34 18.87 -0.82
C ALA A 22 -11.01 17.99 -2.04
N PRO A 23 -10.13 18.45 -2.96
CA PRO A 23 -9.62 17.58 -4.01
C PRO A 23 -8.81 16.43 -3.43
N TYR A 24 -8.76 15.29 -4.12
CA TYR A 24 -8.01 14.10 -3.67
C TYR A 24 -6.51 14.36 -3.39
N ARG A 25 -5.94 15.40 -4.02
CA ARG A 25 -4.54 15.79 -3.85
C ARG A 25 -4.26 16.31 -2.44
N ASP A 26 -5.23 16.95 -1.81
CA ASP A 26 -5.10 17.45 -0.45
C ASP A 26 -5.04 16.29 0.54
N TRP A 27 -5.78 15.20 0.27
CA TRP A 27 -5.68 13.94 1.00
C TRP A 27 -4.34 13.25 0.82
N VAL A 28 -3.81 13.21 -0.40
CA VAL A 28 -2.44 12.70 -0.65
C VAL A 28 -1.41 13.47 0.17
N GLU A 29 -1.48 14.80 0.19
CA GLU A 29 -0.55 15.62 0.95
C GLU A 29 -0.76 15.53 2.48
N ALA A 30 -2.00 15.42 2.94
CA ALA A 30 -2.30 15.16 4.34
C ALA A 30 -1.77 13.79 4.80
N ALA A 31 -1.91 12.74 3.99
CA ALA A 31 -1.42 11.41 4.29
C ALA A 31 0.12 11.38 4.41
N ARG A 32 0.83 12.09 3.53
CA ARG A 32 2.30 12.23 3.61
C ARG A 32 2.73 12.93 4.90
N ARG A 33 2.10 14.05 5.25
CA ARG A 33 2.39 14.77 6.51
C ARG A 33 2.10 13.91 7.74
N LEU A 34 0.99 13.17 7.73
CA LEU A 34 0.64 12.23 8.80
C LEU A 34 1.66 11.08 8.90
N ALA A 35 2.12 10.55 7.78
CA ALA A 35 3.12 9.49 7.72
C ALA A 35 4.47 9.93 8.34
N GLU A 36 4.95 11.13 8.01
CA GLU A 36 6.15 11.72 8.62
C GLU A 36 6.00 11.82 10.15
N LEU A 37 4.86 12.30 10.62
CA LEU A 37 4.56 12.38 12.06
C LEU A 37 4.57 11.01 12.73
N ILE A 38 3.92 10.01 12.13
CA ILE A 38 3.81 8.66 12.68
C ILE A 38 5.18 7.98 12.72
N ASN A 39 6.00 8.11 11.68
CA ASN A 39 7.37 7.62 11.70
C ASN A 39 8.14 8.22 12.89
N ARG A 40 8.16 9.56 13.03
CA ARG A 40 8.83 10.24 14.15
C ARG A 40 8.29 9.83 15.52
N PHE A 41 6.98 9.61 15.62
CA PHE A 41 6.36 9.13 16.86
C PHE A 41 6.86 7.73 17.23
N ASN A 42 6.96 6.83 16.26
CA ASN A 42 7.46 5.47 16.46
C ASN A 42 8.96 5.44 16.85
N GLU A 43 9.73 6.45 16.45
CA GLU A 43 11.15 6.62 16.82
C GLU A 43 11.36 7.14 18.25
N LEU A 44 10.34 7.71 18.90
CA LEU A 44 10.46 8.21 20.27
C LEU A 44 10.78 7.08 21.25
N LYS A 45 11.48 7.40 22.34
CA LYS A 45 11.63 6.47 23.48
C LYS A 45 10.26 6.16 24.08
N ALA A 46 10.10 4.97 24.68
CA ALA A 46 8.80 4.51 25.18
C ALA A 46 8.14 5.51 26.17
N ALA A 47 8.93 6.12 27.06
CA ALA A 47 8.43 7.12 28.01
C ALA A 47 7.90 8.39 27.32
N ASP A 48 8.61 8.88 26.29
CA ASP A 48 8.19 10.04 25.51
C ASP A 48 6.94 9.73 24.67
N ALA A 49 6.90 8.55 24.04
CA ALA A 49 5.77 8.11 23.23
C ALA A 49 4.50 7.94 24.07
N ALA A 50 4.61 7.40 25.29
CA ALA A 50 3.48 7.23 26.20
C ALA A 50 2.75 8.56 26.49
N GLY A 51 3.50 9.66 26.64
CA GLY A 51 2.91 10.99 26.84
C GLY A 51 2.16 11.56 25.63
N LEU A 52 2.44 11.06 24.42
CA LEU A 52 1.87 11.56 23.17
C LEU A 52 0.88 10.58 22.51
N GLN A 53 0.82 9.32 22.98
CA GLN A 53 -0.02 8.26 22.44
C GLN A 53 -1.49 8.71 22.27
N GLY A 54 -2.06 9.36 23.28
CA GLY A 54 -3.44 9.84 23.23
C GLY A 54 -3.65 10.93 22.16
N GLN A 55 -2.69 11.83 21.99
CA GLN A 55 -2.76 12.90 20.99
C GLN A 55 -2.68 12.33 19.57
N VAL A 56 -1.71 11.44 19.32
CA VAL A 56 -1.51 10.82 18.00
C VAL A 56 -2.69 9.93 17.63
N ARG A 57 -3.18 9.10 18.57
CA ARG A 57 -4.38 8.27 18.35
C ARG A 57 -5.61 9.12 18.02
N THR A 58 -5.80 10.23 18.72
CA THR A 58 -6.92 11.16 18.45
C THR A 58 -6.81 11.76 17.04
N LEU A 59 -5.61 12.19 16.63
CA LEU A 59 -5.37 12.68 15.27
C LEU A 59 -5.69 11.62 14.21
N GLN A 60 -5.19 10.40 14.39
CA GLN A 60 -5.42 9.26 13.51
C GLN A 60 -6.92 8.95 13.33
N LEU A 61 -7.67 8.84 14.43
CA LEU A 61 -9.11 8.57 14.40
C LEU A 61 -9.89 9.69 13.73
N ASN A 62 -9.55 10.95 14.00
CA ASN A 62 -10.19 12.10 13.36
C ASN A 62 -9.91 12.16 11.85
N ALA A 63 -8.68 11.83 11.44
CA ALA A 63 -8.30 11.78 10.03
C ALA A 63 -9.06 10.67 9.30
N ASP A 64 -9.15 9.48 9.90
CA ASP A 64 -9.89 8.35 9.35
C ASP A 64 -11.39 8.63 9.22
N ALA A 65 -12.00 9.27 10.22
CA ALA A 65 -13.41 9.66 10.17
C ALA A 65 -13.70 10.66 9.04
N ARG A 66 -12.88 11.70 8.89
CA ARG A 66 -13.00 12.67 7.79
C ARG A 66 -12.75 12.03 6.43
N LEU A 67 -11.77 11.12 6.34
CA LEU A 67 -11.48 10.41 5.09
C LEU A 67 -12.66 9.51 4.71
N LYS A 68 -13.28 8.81 5.67
CA LYS A 68 -14.47 8.01 5.42
C LYS A 68 -15.59 8.84 4.81
N GLU A 69 -15.93 10.00 5.38
CA GLU A 69 -16.94 10.90 4.81
C GLU A 69 -16.59 11.33 3.38
N TRP A 70 -15.32 11.68 3.14
CA TRP A 70 -14.83 12.04 1.82
C TRP A 70 -14.90 10.87 0.82
N VAL A 71 -14.49 9.65 1.23
CA VAL A 71 -14.53 8.42 0.43
C VAL A 71 -15.96 8.11 0.00
N PHE A 72 -16.93 8.25 0.90
CA PHE A 72 -18.34 8.01 0.59
C PHE A 72 -18.86 8.91 -0.53
N ARG A 73 -18.31 10.12 -0.66
CA ARG A 73 -18.72 11.09 -1.67
C ARG A 73 -17.91 11.04 -2.96
N HIS A 74 -16.60 10.79 -2.87
CA HIS A 74 -15.66 11.05 -3.96
C HIS A 74 -14.95 9.81 -4.52
N PHE A 75 -14.95 8.68 -3.80
CA PHE A 75 -14.20 7.50 -4.24
C PHE A 75 -14.67 6.95 -5.59
N THR A 76 -15.97 7.13 -5.91
CA THR A 76 -16.57 6.72 -7.18
C THR A 76 -15.94 7.38 -8.41
N ASP A 77 -15.42 8.59 -8.25
CA ASP A 77 -14.88 9.38 -9.34
C ASP A 77 -13.41 9.03 -9.62
N LEU A 78 -12.67 8.62 -8.59
CA LEU A 78 -11.23 8.37 -8.68
C LEU A 78 -10.83 7.42 -9.82
N PRO A 79 -11.50 6.28 -10.07
CA PRO A 79 -11.13 5.37 -11.15
C PRO A 79 -11.28 5.95 -12.56
N SER A 80 -11.98 7.09 -12.71
CA SER A 80 -12.19 7.76 -13.99
C SER A 80 -11.19 8.90 -14.26
N LEU A 81 -10.42 9.30 -13.24
CA LEU A 81 -9.51 10.43 -13.36
C LEU A 81 -8.32 10.14 -14.30
N PRO A 82 -7.81 11.16 -15.01
CA PRO A 82 -6.72 10.98 -15.96
C PRO A 82 -5.38 10.73 -15.26
N VAL A 83 -4.54 9.90 -15.89
CA VAL A 83 -3.25 9.45 -15.36
C VAL A 83 -2.05 10.31 -15.82
N ALA A 84 -2.31 11.51 -16.36
CA ALA A 84 -1.33 12.28 -17.12
C ALA A 84 -0.11 12.74 -16.32
N LYS A 85 -0.27 13.06 -15.03
CA LYS A 85 0.83 13.55 -14.17
C LYS A 85 1.37 12.46 -13.24
N ALA A 86 0.48 11.66 -12.67
CA ALA A 86 0.79 10.55 -11.77
C ALA A 86 -0.43 9.62 -11.70
N PRO A 87 -0.26 8.34 -11.30
CA PRO A 87 -1.37 7.45 -10.96
C PRO A 87 -2.21 8.05 -9.83
N VAL A 88 -3.54 8.11 -10.00
CA VAL A 88 -4.45 8.48 -8.90
C VAL A 88 -4.77 7.25 -8.05
N MET A 89 -4.92 6.10 -8.70
CA MET A 89 -5.17 4.83 -8.04
C MET A 89 -4.17 3.76 -8.49
N VAL A 90 -4.04 2.69 -7.71
CA VAL A 90 -3.08 1.60 -8.03
C VAL A 90 -3.31 0.95 -9.41
N HIS A 91 -4.55 0.80 -9.88
CA HIS A 91 -4.83 0.27 -11.23
C HIS A 91 -4.45 1.24 -12.36
N HIS A 92 -4.16 2.50 -12.06
CA HIS A 92 -3.62 3.45 -13.04
C HIS A 92 -2.13 3.24 -13.28
N VAL A 93 -1.43 2.56 -12.36
CA VAL A 93 0.03 2.42 -12.39
C VAL A 93 0.52 1.79 -13.69
N PRO A 94 0.00 0.65 -14.18
CA PRO A 94 0.50 0.05 -15.43
C PRO A 94 0.38 1.01 -16.63
N ARG A 95 -0.74 1.74 -16.73
CA ARG A 95 -0.97 2.71 -17.79
C ARG A 95 0.01 3.88 -17.71
N TYR A 96 0.25 4.40 -16.51
CA TYR A 96 1.25 5.44 -16.30
C TYR A 96 2.64 4.95 -16.72
N LEU A 97 3.04 3.74 -16.33
CA LEU A 97 4.33 3.15 -16.71
C LEU A 97 4.46 2.94 -18.21
N ALA A 98 3.39 2.51 -18.90
CA ALA A 98 3.38 2.41 -20.35
C ALA A 98 3.62 3.77 -21.02
N MET A 99 3.02 4.86 -20.50
CA MET A 99 3.27 6.22 -20.99
C MET A 99 4.72 6.67 -20.75
N ARG A 100 5.30 6.34 -19.58
CA ARG A 100 6.71 6.62 -19.28
C ARG A 100 7.64 5.88 -20.24
N ARG A 101 7.33 4.62 -20.56
CA ARG A 101 8.06 3.83 -21.55
C ARG A 101 8.00 4.48 -22.95
N SER A 102 6.82 4.88 -23.40
CA SER A 102 6.67 5.61 -24.67
C SER A 102 7.42 6.96 -24.69
N SER A 103 7.79 7.48 -23.52
CA SER A 103 8.57 8.71 -23.34
C SER A 103 10.07 8.47 -23.14
N GLY A 104 10.58 7.27 -23.46
CA GLY A 104 12.02 6.94 -23.46
C GLY A 104 12.50 6.11 -22.26
N GLU A 105 11.60 5.63 -21.39
CA GLU A 105 11.98 4.72 -20.30
C GLU A 105 11.97 3.25 -20.76
N ASP A 106 13.03 2.85 -21.46
CA ASP A 106 13.14 1.58 -22.19
C ASP A 106 13.18 0.31 -21.33
N ARG A 107 13.42 0.41 -20.03
CA ARG A 107 13.29 -0.71 -19.09
C ARG A 107 12.59 -0.23 -17.83
N ILE A 108 11.49 -0.88 -17.44
CA ILE A 108 10.68 -0.51 -16.27
C ILE A 108 10.71 -1.64 -15.24
N ALA A 109 10.97 -1.30 -13.98
CA ALA A 109 10.77 -2.19 -12.85
C ALA A 109 9.71 -1.59 -11.93
N LEU A 110 8.57 -2.26 -11.81
CA LEU A 110 7.56 -1.97 -10.81
C LEU A 110 7.80 -2.87 -9.59
N VAL A 111 8.22 -2.27 -8.49
CA VAL A 111 8.49 -2.94 -7.23
C VAL A 111 7.34 -2.64 -6.26
N VAL A 112 6.57 -3.66 -5.92
CA VAL A 112 5.43 -3.58 -5.01
C VAL A 112 5.85 -4.16 -3.68
N PHE A 113 5.82 -3.36 -2.62
CA PHE A 113 6.00 -3.86 -1.26
C PHE A 113 4.59 -4.16 -0.71
N ASP A 114 4.28 -5.43 -0.51
CA ASP A 114 2.98 -5.89 -0.01
C ASP A 114 2.74 -5.30 1.38
N GLY A 115 1.59 -4.64 1.56
CA GLY A 115 1.20 -4.04 2.83
C GLY A 115 1.99 -2.80 3.28
N LEU A 116 2.79 -2.17 2.42
CA LEU A 116 3.61 -0.99 2.79
C LEU A 116 2.76 0.28 3.01
N ALA A 117 2.70 0.74 4.26
CA ALA A 117 2.12 2.03 4.63
C ALA A 117 3.09 3.20 4.36
N LEU A 118 2.56 4.41 4.20
CA LEU A 118 3.37 5.61 3.94
C LEU A 118 4.38 5.92 5.05
N ASP A 119 4.02 5.70 6.33
CA ASP A 119 4.94 5.92 7.47
C ASP A 119 6.13 4.95 7.44
N GLN A 120 5.90 3.73 6.99
CA GLN A 120 6.93 2.71 6.80
C GLN A 120 7.81 3.05 5.58
N TRP A 121 7.23 3.63 4.53
CA TRP A 121 8.01 4.15 3.39
C TRP A 121 8.92 5.29 3.82
N VAL A 122 8.43 6.23 4.63
CA VAL A 122 9.25 7.32 5.20
C VAL A 122 10.47 6.75 5.93
N GLN A 123 10.27 5.71 6.75
CA GLN A 123 11.36 5.02 7.45
C GLN A 123 12.39 4.42 6.47
N ILE A 124 11.94 3.66 5.47
CA ILE A 124 12.81 3.01 4.47
C ILE A 124 13.60 4.05 3.67
N ARG A 125 12.93 5.12 3.25
CA ARG A 125 13.53 6.23 2.50
C ARG A 125 14.65 6.89 3.30
N GLU A 126 14.45 7.11 4.58
CA GLU A 126 15.46 7.73 5.45
C GLU A 126 16.66 6.83 5.68
N ASP A 127 16.44 5.54 5.90
CA ASP A 127 17.53 4.56 6.00
C ASP A 127 18.36 4.50 4.71
N LEU A 128 17.68 4.43 3.54
CA LEU A 128 18.35 4.46 2.24
C LEU A 128 19.12 5.77 2.02
N SER A 129 18.52 6.92 2.36
CA SER A 129 19.18 8.23 2.19
C SER A 129 20.42 8.37 3.09
N ALA A 130 20.42 7.73 4.26
CA ALA A 130 21.55 7.75 5.18
C ALA A 130 22.70 6.83 4.72
N ARG A 131 22.39 5.73 4.02
CA ARG A 131 23.38 4.71 3.60
C ARG A 131 23.89 4.91 2.17
N VAL A 132 23.04 5.46 1.29
CA VAL A 132 23.31 5.56 -0.14
C VAL A 132 23.36 7.04 -0.54
N SER A 133 24.58 7.57 -0.68
CA SER A 133 24.84 9.00 -0.91
C SER A 133 24.15 9.59 -2.15
N GLU A 134 23.85 8.77 -3.16
CA GLU A 134 23.26 9.20 -4.43
C GLU A 134 21.83 8.69 -4.64
N PHE A 135 21.20 8.20 -3.56
CA PHE A 135 19.78 7.87 -3.56
C PHE A 135 18.95 9.14 -3.62
N SER A 136 18.01 9.20 -4.56
CA SER A 136 17.00 10.24 -4.60
C SER A 136 15.68 9.69 -5.09
N VAL A 137 14.60 10.39 -4.73
CA VAL A 137 13.24 9.95 -5.02
C VAL A 137 12.41 11.09 -5.60
N ASP A 138 11.50 10.73 -6.51
CA ASP A 138 10.35 11.56 -6.85
C ASP A 138 9.16 10.98 -6.10
N GLU A 139 8.73 11.66 -5.05
CA GLU A 139 7.71 11.16 -4.14
C GLU A 139 6.29 11.52 -4.59
N GLY A 140 5.44 10.51 -4.58
CA GLY A 140 4.00 10.66 -4.69
C GLY A 140 3.28 9.61 -3.86
N ALA A 141 1.96 9.65 -3.92
CA ALA A 141 1.09 8.62 -3.37
C ALA A 141 -0.12 8.45 -4.29
N CYS A 142 -0.76 7.30 -4.18
CA CYS A 142 -1.99 6.99 -4.89
C CYS A 142 -2.95 6.21 -3.97
N PHE A 143 -4.20 6.07 -4.40
CA PHE A 143 -5.22 5.35 -3.65
C PHE A 143 -5.21 3.85 -4.02
N ALA A 144 -5.16 3.00 -3.00
CA ALA A 144 -5.47 1.58 -3.11
C ALA A 144 -6.94 1.37 -3.51
N TRP A 145 -7.28 0.14 -3.92
CA TRP A 145 -8.69 -0.23 -4.08
C TRP A 145 -9.33 -0.55 -2.73
N LEU A 146 -10.62 -0.24 -2.63
CA LEU A 146 -11.47 -0.71 -1.55
C LEU A 146 -12.21 -1.99 -2.00
N PRO A 147 -12.29 -3.02 -1.14
CA PRO A 147 -11.56 -3.15 0.12
C PRO A 147 -10.05 -3.29 -0.11
N THR A 148 -9.25 -2.79 0.84
CA THR A 148 -7.77 -2.80 0.80
C THR A 148 -7.19 -4.18 1.07
N LEU A 149 -7.71 -5.19 0.38
CA LEU A 149 -7.22 -6.57 0.40
C LEU A 149 -6.18 -6.76 -0.70
N THR A 150 -5.13 -7.52 -0.41
CA THR A 150 -4.08 -7.87 -1.37
C THR A 150 -4.64 -8.42 -2.69
N SER A 151 -5.59 -9.37 -2.62
CA SER A 151 -6.16 -10.01 -3.80
C SER A 151 -6.98 -9.07 -4.70
N ILE A 152 -7.47 -7.97 -4.12
CA ILE A 152 -8.24 -6.93 -4.83
C ILE A 152 -7.30 -5.85 -5.34
N SER A 153 -6.57 -5.20 -4.44
CA SER A 153 -5.79 -4.02 -4.75
C SER A 153 -4.54 -4.34 -5.58
N ARG A 154 -3.80 -5.40 -5.24
CA ARG A 154 -2.59 -5.78 -5.98
C ARG A 154 -2.89 -6.39 -7.34
N GLN A 155 -3.96 -7.16 -7.44
CA GLN A 155 -4.38 -7.68 -8.74
C GLN A 155 -4.87 -6.57 -9.67
N ALA A 156 -5.59 -5.57 -9.14
CA ALA A 156 -5.94 -4.37 -9.90
C ALA A 156 -4.69 -3.59 -10.34
N LEU A 157 -3.69 -3.49 -9.46
CA LEU A 157 -2.39 -2.89 -9.75
C LEU A 157 -1.68 -3.61 -10.90
N PHE A 158 -1.54 -4.94 -10.88
CA PHE A 158 -0.83 -5.67 -11.95
C PHE A 158 -1.64 -5.88 -13.22
N SER A 159 -2.96 -5.81 -13.17
CA SER A 159 -3.81 -5.92 -14.37
C SER A 159 -4.07 -4.59 -15.07
N GLY A 160 -4.01 -3.48 -14.33
CA GLY A 160 -4.50 -2.17 -14.79
C GLY A 160 -6.03 -2.08 -14.87
N LEU A 161 -6.73 -3.08 -14.34
CA LEU A 161 -8.19 -3.23 -14.43
C LEU A 161 -8.86 -2.82 -13.12
N LYS A 162 -10.15 -2.49 -13.19
CA LYS A 162 -11.02 -2.36 -12.00
C LYS A 162 -11.42 -3.75 -11.50
N PRO A 163 -11.66 -3.95 -10.19
CA PRO A 163 -12.04 -5.24 -9.63
C PRO A 163 -13.14 -6.02 -10.36
N ARG A 164 -14.19 -5.33 -10.81
CA ARG A 164 -15.31 -5.90 -11.59
C ARG A 164 -14.88 -6.58 -12.89
N GLU A 165 -13.74 -6.18 -13.45
CA GLU A 165 -13.24 -6.69 -14.73
C GLU A 165 -12.42 -7.98 -14.55
N PHE A 166 -12.08 -8.36 -13.31
CA PHE A 166 -11.43 -9.63 -12.97
C PHE A 166 -12.21 -10.40 -11.89
N GLN A 167 -13.54 -10.31 -11.90
CA GLN A 167 -14.43 -10.91 -10.91
C GLN A 167 -14.12 -12.39 -10.60
N SER A 168 -13.78 -13.18 -11.61
CA SER A 168 -13.49 -14.62 -11.46
C SER A 168 -12.26 -14.93 -10.60
N SER A 169 -11.35 -13.97 -10.40
CA SER A 169 -10.11 -14.16 -9.63
C SER A 169 -9.92 -13.14 -8.49
N MET A 170 -10.94 -12.34 -8.14
CA MET A 170 -10.87 -11.35 -7.06
C MET A 170 -10.43 -11.90 -5.70
N GLY A 171 -10.65 -13.20 -5.46
CA GLY A 171 -10.26 -13.86 -4.21
C GLY A 171 -8.83 -14.40 -4.15
N THR A 172 -8.01 -14.21 -5.18
CA THR A 172 -6.65 -14.75 -5.24
C THR A 172 -5.71 -13.86 -6.03
N THR A 173 -4.41 -13.94 -5.75
CA THR A 173 -3.36 -13.25 -6.51
C THR A 173 -2.81 -14.11 -7.65
N ALA A 174 -3.36 -15.32 -7.87
CA ALA A 174 -2.79 -16.32 -8.79
C ALA A 174 -2.76 -15.87 -10.26
N GLN A 175 -3.64 -14.93 -10.66
CA GLN A 175 -3.69 -14.40 -12.02
C GLN A 175 -2.78 -13.18 -12.24
N GLU A 176 -2.10 -12.67 -11.21
CA GLU A 176 -1.21 -11.51 -11.38
C GLU A 176 -0.14 -11.69 -12.48
N PRO A 177 0.56 -12.85 -12.60
CA PRO A 177 1.55 -13.02 -13.66
C PRO A 177 0.95 -12.97 -15.07
N SER A 178 -0.22 -13.59 -15.26
CA SER A 178 -0.90 -13.64 -16.56
C SER A 178 -1.50 -12.29 -16.93
N LEU A 179 -2.09 -11.58 -15.97
CA LEU A 179 -2.68 -10.25 -16.14
C LEU A 179 -1.61 -9.19 -16.43
N TRP A 180 -0.48 -9.22 -15.71
CA TRP A 180 0.66 -8.35 -15.98
C TRP A 180 1.23 -8.58 -17.38
N SER A 181 1.44 -9.85 -17.74
CA SER A 181 1.91 -10.22 -19.08
C SER A 181 0.92 -9.79 -20.17
N LYS A 182 -0.38 -9.94 -19.94
CA LYS A 182 -1.44 -9.52 -20.88
C LYS A 182 -1.43 -8.00 -21.08
N PHE A 183 -1.42 -7.22 -20.00
CA PHE A 183 -1.39 -5.75 -20.07
C PHE A 183 -0.23 -5.26 -20.94
N TRP A 184 0.98 -5.78 -20.73
CA TRP A 184 2.15 -5.35 -21.49
C TRP A 184 2.16 -5.84 -22.94
N GLN A 185 1.54 -6.99 -23.23
CA GLN A 185 1.35 -7.43 -24.62
C GLN A 185 0.40 -6.52 -25.38
N GLU A 186 -0.68 -6.08 -24.75
CA GLU A 186 -1.59 -5.07 -25.31
C GLU A 186 -0.92 -3.69 -25.47
N ASN A 187 0.20 -3.46 -24.77
CA ASN A 187 1.04 -2.26 -24.88
C ASN A 187 2.34 -2.51 -25.68
N GLY A 188 2.32 -3.48 -26.60
CA GLY A 188 3.35 -3.62 -27.64
C GLY A 188 4.60 -4.41 -27.25
N LEU A 189 4.61 -5.10 -26.10
CA LEU A 189 5.69 -6.02 -25.73
C LEU A 189 5.35 -7.47 -26.10
N ARG A 190 6.37 -8.28 -26.33
CA ARG A 190 6.22 -9.74 -26.47
C ARG A 190 6.32 -10.39 -25.10
N LYS A 191 5.71 -11.56 -24.94
CA LYS A 191 5.74 -12.33 -23.68
C LYS A 191 7.16 -12.49 -23.06
N PRO A 192 8.23 -12.78 -23.81
CA PRO A 192 9.59 -12.89 -23.24
C PRO A 192 10.19 -11.58 -22.75
N GLU A 193 9.58 -10.44 -23.09
CA GLU A 193 10.03 -9.10 -22.69
C GLU A 193 9.42 -8.67 -21.35
N VAL A 194 8.52 -9.48 -20.78
CA VAL A 194 7.79 -9.21 -19.56
C VAL A 194 8.10 -10.29 -18.53
N THR A 195 8.55 -9.89 -17.35
CA THR A 195 8.74 -10.79 -16.21
C THR A 195 7.89 -10.37 -15.03
N TYR A 196 7.55 -11.36 -14.20
CA TYR A 196 6.87 -11.17 -12.94
C TYR A 196 7.51 -12.09 -11.89
N GLN A 197 7.90 -11.53 -10.75
CA GLN A 197 8.45 -12.27 -9.61
C GLN A 197 7.72 -11.87 -8.33
N LYS A 198 7.24 -12.85 -7.58
CA LYS A 198 6.64 -12.65 -6.25
C LYS A 198 7.43 -13.38 -5.17
N GLY A 199 7.26 -12.98 -3.91
CA GLY A 199 7.79 -13.71 -2.77
C GLY A 199 9.20 -13.30 -2.37
N LEU A 200 9.68 -12.14 -2.82
CA LEU A 200 10.97 -11.64 -2.40
C LEU A 200 10.91 -11.11 -0.98
N LYS A 201 11.92 -11.49 -0.19
CA LYS A 201 11.97 -11.19 1.25
C LYS A 201 13.41 -10.93 1.70
N ARG A 202 14.36 -11.70 1.17
CA ARG A 202 15.75 -11.74 1.64
C ARG A 202 16.76 -11.71 0.49
N SER A 203 18.00 -11.34 0.82
CA SER A 203 19.06 -11.09 -0.16
C SER A 203 19.44 -12.33 -0.99
N GLU A 204 19.27 -13.53 -0.44
CA GLU A 204 19.60 -14.79 -1.11
C GLU A 204 18.75 -15.03 -2.36
N GLN A 205 17.56 -14.41 -2.42
CA GLN A 205 16.65 -14.53 -3.56
C GLN A 205 17.01 -13.59 -4.72
N LEU A 206 17.89 -12.60 -4.48
CA LEU A 206 18.24 -11.60 -5.49
C LEU A 206 19.07 -12.19 -6.65
N ALA A 207 19.89 -13.20 -6.39
CA ALA A 207 20.70 -13.84 -7.46
C ALA A 207 19.82 -14.49 -8.54
N ALA A 208 18.77 -15.21 -8.13
CA ALA A 208 17.82 -15.83 -9.07
C ALA A 208 17.01 -14.78 -9.84
N LEU A 209 16.64 -13.68 -9.18
CA LEU A 209 15.97 -12.56 -9.83
C LEU A 209 16.89 -11.91 -10.88
N GLU A 210 18.15 -11.68 -10.53
CA GLU A 210 19.14 -11.03 -11.40
C GLU A 210 19.41 -11.84 -12.68
N GLU A 211 19.40 -13.17 -12.63
CA GLU A 211 19.53 -14.03 -13.82
C GLU A 211 18.45 -13.73 -14.88
N THR A 212 17.24 -13.36 -14.43
CA THR A 212 16.13 -13.00 -15.33
C THR A 212 16.21 -11.54 -15.77
N LEU A 213 16.59 -10.65 -14.86
CA LEU A 213 16.61 -9.21 -15.12
C LEU A 213 17.80 -8.75 -15.96
N SER A 214 18.93 -9.46 -15.90
CA SER A 214 20.13 -9.17 -16.70
C SER A 214 19.94 -9.42 -18.20
N ARG A 215 18.95 -10.25 -18.59
CA ARG A 215 18.66 -10.57 -19.99
C ARG A 215 18.24 -9.30 -20.75
N PRO A 216 18.92 -8.94 -21.86
CA PRO A 216 18.57 -7.74 -22.65
C PRO A 216 17.15 -7.75 -23.22
N THR A 217 16.55 -8.94 -23.35
CA THR A 217 15.16 -9.13 -23.78
C THR A 217 14.16 -8.65 -22.74
N THR A 218 14.45 -8.75 -21.44
CA THR A 218 13.54 -8.33 -20.37
C THR A 218 13.43 -6.81 -20.36
N LYS A 219 12.26 -6.28 -20.72
CA LYS A 219 11.98 -4.83 -20.78
C LYS A 219 11.14 -4.37 -19.61
N VAL A 220 10.26 -5.21 -19.08
CA VAL A 220 9.43 -4.84 -17.95
C VAL A 220 9.42 -5.94 -16.90
N ALA A 221 9.61 -5.55 -15.64
CA ALA A 221 9.54 -6.43 -14.49
C ALA A 221 8.46 -5.96 -13.50
N GLY A 222 7.57 -6.87 -13.12
CA GLY A 222 6.72 -6.74 -11.94
C GLY A 222 7.34 -7.53 -10.81
N ILE A 223 7.65 -6.88 -9.69
CA ILE A 223 8.37 -7.48 -8.57
C ILE A 223 7.54 -7.25 -7.30
N VAL A 224 7.30 -8.30 -6.53
CA VAL A 224 6.58 -8.22 -5.26
C VAL A 224 7.49 -8.65 -4.12
N VAL A 225 7.60 -7.76 -3.13
CA VAL A 225 8.33 -7.95 -1.89
C VAL A 225 7.32 -8.15 -0.75
N ASP A 226 7.32 -9.32 -0.13
CA ASP A 226 6.27 -9.75 0.82
C ASP A 226 6.67 -9.50 2.29
N MET A 227 7.92 -9.09 2.56
CA MET A 227 8.45 -9.04 3.94
C MET A 227 7.64 -8.13 4.87
N ILE A 228 7.14 -6.99 4.39
CA ILE A 228 6.41 -6.05 5.23
C ILE A 228 5.08 -6.64 5.68
N ASP A 229 4.31 -7.23 4.76
CA ASP A 229 3.07 -7.93 5.08
C ASP A 229 3.30 -9.09 6.07
N GLU A 230 4.38 -9.86 5.92
CA GLU A 230 4.74 -10.89 6.90
C GLU A 230 5.07 -10.33 8.29
N ILE A 231 5.79 -9.21 8.36
CA ILE A 231 6.06 -8.49 9.61
C ILE A 231 4.75 -7.99 10.24
N VAL A 232 3.83 -7.45 9.42
CA VAL A 232 2.52 -6.95 9.86
C VAL A 232 1.69 -8.08 10.47
N HIS A 233 1.51 -9.20 9.77
CA HIS A 233 0.73 -10.34 10.26
C HIS A 233 1.36 -11.04 11.47
N GLY A 234 2.67 -10.90 11.68
CA GLY A 234 3.39 -11.40 12.86
C GLY A 234 3.47 -10.40 14.03
N ALA A 235 2.90 -9.20 13.90
CA ALA A 235 3.13 -8.12 14.86
C ALA A 235 2.38 -8.32 16.17
N MET A 236 3.13 -8.33 17.29
CA MET A 236 2.58 -8.40 18.65
C MET A 236 2.65 -7.08 19.41
N LEU A 237 3.44 -6.12 18.94
CA LEU A 237 3.74 -4.85 19.61
C LEU A 237 3.22 -3.64 18.81
N GLY A 238 2.21 -3.87 17.97
CA GLY A 238 1.63 -2.84 17.10
C GLY A 238 2.62 -2.30 16.06
N LYS A 239 2.27 -1.17 15.43
CA LYS A 239 3.11 -0.51 14.43
C LYS A 239 4.47 -0.08 14.95
N ARG A 240 4.59 0.21 16.25
CA ARG A 240 5.89 0.50 16.89
C ARG A 240 6.83 -0.71 16.83
N GLY A 241 6.33 -1.91 17.08
CA GLY A 241 7.11 -3.15 16.93
C GLY A 241 7.49 -3.43 15.48
N ILE A 242 6.59 -3.16 14.55
CA ILE A 242 6.83 -3.27 13.11
C ILE A 242 7.96 -2.32 12.68
N ALA A 243 7.96 -1.07 13.15
CA ALA A 243 9.02 -0.12 12.83
C ALA A 243 10.40 -0.64 13.27
N GLY A 244 10.51 -1.33 14.41
CA GLY A 244 11.73 -2.02 14.82
C GLY A 244 12.16 -3.10 13.81
N GLN A 245 11.24 -4.01 13.46
CA GLN A 245 11.52 -5.10 12.52
C GLN A 245 11.87 -4.61 11.10
N ILE A 246 11.23 -3.54 10.63
CA ILE A 246 11.57 -2.91 9.34
C ILE A 246 12.99 -2.33 9.38
N ARG A 247 13.41 -1.74 10.50
CA ARG A 247 14.78 -1.23 10.68
C ARG A 247 15.79 -2.36 10.57
N ASP A 248 15.57 -3.45 11.30
CA ASP A 248 16.43 -4.63 11.27
C ASP A 248 16.48 -5.25 9.85
N TRP A 249 15.35 -5.25 9.14
CA TRP A 249 15.30 -5.72 7.76
C TRP A 249 16.08 -4.81 6.79
N CYS A 250 15.97 -3.49 6.93
CA CYS A 250 16.75 -2.53 6.14
C CYS A 250 18.26 -2.71 6.37
N GLU A 251 18.68 -2.97 7.60
CA GLU A 251 20.08 -3.23 7.97
C GLU A 251 20.68 -4.46 7.28
N THR A 252 19.87 -5.41 6.82
CA THR A 252 20.35 -6.54 6.00
C THR A 252 20.88 -6.13 4.62
N GLY A 253 20.59 -4.89 4.20
CA GLY A 253 20.95 -4.33 2.88
C GLY A 253 20.10 -4.88 1.73
N PHE A 254 19.02 -5.62 2.00
CA PHE A 254 18.18 -6.19 0.94
C PHE A 254 17.64 -5.14 -0.03
N ILE A 255 17.04 -4.05 0.49
CA ILE A 255 16.40 -3.02 -0.32
C ILE A 255 17.43 -2.27 -1.17
N GLU A 256 18.56 -1.92 -0.56
CA GLU A 256 19.70 -1.30 -1.25
C GLU A 256 20.18 -2.19 -2.40
N LYS A 257 20.48 -3.47 -2.13
CA LYS A 257 20.94 -4.41 -3.15
C LYS A 257 19.92 -4.57 -4.29
N LEU A 258 18.63 -4.63 -3.97
CA LEU A 258 17.57 -4.72 -4.98
C LEU A 258 17.56 -3.50 -5.90
N PHE A 259 17.56 -2.28 -5.35
CA PHE A 259 17.53 -1.06 -6.15
C PHE A 259 18.82 -0.81 -6.92
N THR A 260 19.98 -1.11 -6.32
CA THR A 260 21.27 -1.02 -7.00
C THR A 260 21.34 -1.98 -8.18
N MET A 261 20.97 -3.25 -7.98
CA MET A 261 20.93 -4.26 -9.06
C MET A 261 19.99 -3.82 -10.20
N LEU A 262 18.78 -3.35 -9.88
CA LEU A 262 17.85 -2.85 -10.90
C LEU A 262 18.43 -1.66 -11.69
N SER A 263 19.07 -0.72 -11.00
CA SER A 263 19.70 0.45 -11.61
C SER A 263 20.90 0.07 -12.50
N GLN A 264 21.76 -0.84 -12.05
CA GLN A 264 22.90 -1.36 -12.80
C GLN A 264 22.45 -2.05 -14.09
N HIS A 265 21.32 -2.76 -14.06
CA HIS A 265 20.69 -3.34 -15.25
C HIS A 265 19.85 -2.32 -16.06
N GLY A 266 19.91 -1.04 -15.73
CA GLY A 266 19.31 0.05 -16.51
C GLY A 266 17.80 0.17 -16.41
N TYR A 267 17.18 -0.39 -15.37
CA TYR A 267 15.74 -0.22 -15.12
C TYR A 267 15.45 1.17 -14.53
N HIS A 268 14.36 1.79 -14.99
CA HIS A 268 13.69 2.84 -14.24
C HIS A 268 12.80 2.19 -13.19
N ILE A 269 13.08 2.52 -11.93
CA ILE A 269 12.50 1.85 -10.77
C ILE A 269 11.33 2.67 -10.24
N TYR A 270 10.17 2.03 -10.15
CA TYR A 270 8.97 2.58 -9.54
C TYR A 270 8.59 1.70 -8.35
N LEU A 271 8.44 2.31 -7.18
CA LEU A 271 7.99 1.65 -5.97
C LEU A 271 6.55 2.04 -5.65
N THR A 272 5.75 1.08 -5.20
CA THR A 272 4.41 1.31 -4.67
C THR A 272 4.05 0.24 -3.64
N ALA A 273 2.88 0.40 -3.03
CA ALA A 273 2.19 -0.67 -2.31
C ALA A 273 0.83 -0.96 -2.94
N ASP A 274 0.22 -2.06 -2.53
CA ASP A 274 -1.16 -2.41 -2.84
C ASP A 274 -2.14 -1.94 -1.74
N HIS A 275 -1.72 -1.98 -0.48
CA HIS A 275 -2.38 -1.33 0.66
C HIS A 275 -1.34 -0.98 1.72
N GLY A 276 -1.74 -0.18 2.71
CA GLY A 276 -0.99 -0.05 3.96
C GLY A 276 -1.65 -0.82 5.12
N ASN A 277 -1.42 -0.37 6.35
CA ASN A 277 -1.82 -1.08 7.57
C ASN A 277 -2.00 -0.11 8.76
N VAL A 278 -2.82 -0.51 9.73
CA VAL A 278 -3.11 0.25 10.97
C VAL A 278 -3.08 -0.64 12.20
N ASP A 279 -2.73 -0.05 13.35
CA ASP A 279 -3.12 -0.61 14.64
C ASP A 279 -4.65 -0.66 14.73
N ALA A 280 -5.20 -1.84 14.98
CA ALA A 280 -6.63 -2.10 15.04
C ALA A 280 -7.02 -2.81 16.33
N GLU A 281 -8.26 -2.58 16.75
CA GLU A 281 -8.84 -3.15 17.95
C GLU A 281 -10.02 -4.07 17.60
N GLY A 282 -10.07 -5.23 18.24
CA GLY A 282 -11.15 -6.19 18.03
C GLY A 282 -12.51 -5.62 18.46
N ILE A 283 -13.50 -5.74 17.58
CA ILE A 283 -14.90 -5.35 17.81
C ILE A 283 -15.83 -6.55 17.99
N GLY A 284 -15.27 -7.76 18.10
CA GLY A 284 -16.02 -9.01 18.14
C GLY A 284 -15.92 -9.80 16.83
N ARG A 285 -16.07 -11.12 16.94
CA ARG A 285 -16.03 -12.01 15.77
C ARG A 285 -17.41 -12.08 15.13
N LEU A 286 -17.46 -11.91 13.81
CA LEU A 286 -18.62 -12.31 13.02
C LEU A 286 -18.65 -13.84 12.90
N SER A 287 -19.54 -14.49 13.66
CA SER A 287 -19.75 -15.94 13.69
C SER A 287 -20.71 -16.42 12.58
N GLN A 288 -20.62 -15.85 11.38
CA GLN A 288 -21.49 -16.19 10.24
C GLN A 288 -21.00 -17.39 9.40
N GLY A 289 -20.19 -18.31 9.96
CA GLY A 289 -19.78 -19.56 9.29
C GLY A 289 -18.96 -19.37 7.99
N VAL A 290 -18.88 -20.43 7.17
CA VAL A 290 -18.10 -20.54 5.90
C VAL A 290 -18.65 -19.65 4.77
N VAL A 291 -19.49 -18.66 5.09
CA VAL A 291 -20.37 -17.97 4.14
C VAL A 291 -19.75 -16.71 3.53
N SER A 292 -18.76 -16.10 4.19
CA SER A 292 -18.02 -14.97 3.59
C SER A 292 -17.03 -15.48 2.54
N GLU A 293 -17.12 -14.99 1.30
CA GLU A 293 -16.24 -15.41 0.20
C GLU A 293 -14.81 -14.91 0.36
N LEU A 294 -14.64 -13.73 0.97
CA LEU A 294 -13.35 -13.17 1.32
C LEU A 294 -13.32 -12.68 2.76
N LYS A 295 -12.22 -12.99 3.44
CA LYS A 295 -11.97 -12.71 4.85
C LYS A 295 -10.68 -11.90 4.98
N GLY A 296 -10.78 -10.63 5.33
CA GLY A 296 -9.68 -9.83 5.89
C GLY A 296 -9.99 -9.47 7.34
N GLU A 297 -9.04 -9.10 8.17
CA GLU A 297 -9.36 -8.85 9.59
C GLU A 297 -10.29 -7.65 9.79
N ARG A 298 -10.20 -6.63 8.93
CA ARG A 298 -11.01 -5.39 9.00
C ARG A 298 -12.21 -5.36 8.04
N VAL A 299 -12.40 -6.39 7.22
CA VAL A 299 -13.48 -6.45 6.23
C VAL A 299 -13.96 -7.88 5.99
N ARG A 300 -15.25 -8.03 5.72
CA ARG A 300 -15.86 -9.26 5.17
C ARG A 300 -16.49 -8.93 3.83
N ALA A 301 -16.48 -9.88 2.90
CA ALA A 301 -17.24 -9.74 1.66
C ALA A 301 -18.27 -10.87 1.54
N TYR A 302 -19.48 -10.47 1.16
CA TYR A 302 -20.62 -11.36 0.96
C TYR A 302 -21.15 -11.22 -0.46
N ARG A 303 -21.96 -12.21 -0.88
CA ARG A 303 -22.77 -12.13 -2.11
C ARG A 303 -24.28 -12.07 -1.91
N SER A 304 -24.70 -12.14 -0.65
CA SER A 304 -26.11 -12.09 -0.27
C SER A 304 -26.35 -10.86 0.59
N GLU A 305 -27.35 -10.07 0.23
CA GLU A 305 -27.76 -8.90 1.00
C GLU A 305 -28.22 -9.28 2.41
N ASP A 306 -28.92 -10.40 2.57
CA ASP A 306 -29.35 -10.92 3.88
C ASP A 306 -28.15 -11.20 4.78
N LEU A 307 -27.09 -11.80 4.22
CA LEU A 307 -25.86 -12.11 4.95
C LEU A 307 -25.03 -10.87 5.25
N ALA A 308 -24.94 -9.95 4.28
CA ALA A 308 -24.25 -8.67 4.48
C ALA A 308 -24.96 -7.78 5.52
N SER A 309 -26.28 -7.90 5.64
CA SER A 309 -27.10 -7.08 6.54
C SER A 309 -27.33 -7.72 7.91
N SER A 310 -27.01 -9.00 8.09
CA SER A 310 -27.17 -9.73 9.35
C SER A 310 -26.01 -9.50 10.33
N VAL A 311 -25.65 -8.23 10.52
CA VAL A 311 -24.63 -7.81 11.49
C VAL A 311 -25.27 -7.75 12.88
N PRO A 312 -24.69 -8.43 13.90
CA PRO A 312 -25.16 -8.29 15.28
C PRO A 312 -25.12 -6.83 15.74
N PRO A 313 -26.14 -6.32 16.46
CA PRO A 313 -26.20 -4.91 16.89
C PRO A 313 -25.00 -4.42 17.71
N GLU A 314 -24.29 -5.34 18.36
CA GLU A 314 -23.09 -5.06 19.16
C GLU A 314 -21.80 -4.92 18.35
N ILE A 315 -21.80 -5.32 17.07
CA ILE A 315 -20.64 -5.22 16.18
C ILE A 315 -20.76 -3.94 15.34
N ASP A 316 -19.85 -3.00 15.59
CA ASP A 316 -19.80 -1.72 14.87
C ASP A 316 -19.19 -1.89 13.47
N ALA A 317 -20.06 -1.97 12.47
CA ALA A 317 -19.68 -2.20 11.09
C ALA A 317 -20.63 -1.48 10.12
N PHE A 318 -20.11 -1.20 8.93
CA PHE A 318 -20.88 -0.52 7.89
C PHE A 318 -20.61 -1.14 6.52
N GLN A 319 -21.60 -1.07 5.63
CA GLN A 319 -21.43 -1.46 4.24
C GLN A 319 -20.98 -0.28 3.41
N PHE A 320 -20.02 -0.54 2.53
CA PHE A 320 -19.63 0.39 1.48
C PHE A 320 -19.27 -0.42 0.24
N GLY A 321 -19.86 -0.07 -0.90
CA GLY A 321 -19.65 -0.84 -2.12
C GLY A 321 -20.55 -0.28 -3.22
N LYS A 322 -20.02 -0.33 -4.46
CA LYS A 322 -20.65 -0.11 -5.79
C LYS A 322 -19.67 0.50 -6.80
N THR A 323 -18.53 1.03 -6.35
CA THR A 323 -17.52 1.59 -7.26
C THR A 323 -16.51 0.55 -7.68
N GLY A 324 -16.52 0.19 -8.96
CA GLY A 324 -15.49 -0.66 -9.56
C GLY A 324 -15.48 -2.12 -9.09
N LEU A 325 -16.35 -2.50 -8.14
CA LEU A 325 -16.61 -3.86 -7.68
C LEU A 325 -17.79 -4.48 -8.45
N PRO A 326 -17.89 -5.83 -8.51
CA PRO A 326 -19.09 -6.51 -9.00
C PRO A 326 -20.35 -6.10 -8.23
N SER A 327 -21.52 -6.14 -8.86
CA SER A 327 -22.78 -5.73 -8.24
C SER A 327 -23.20 -6.63 -7.07
N ASP A 328 -22.84 -7.91 -7.14
CA ASP A 328 -23.07 -8.92 -6.10
C ASP A 328 -21.95 -8.96 -5.05
N PHE A 329 -20.93 -8.11 -5.13
CA PHE A 329 -19.88 -8.05 -4.12
C PHE A 329 -20.22 -7.01 -3.07
N LEU A 330 -20.49 -7.46 -1.84
CA LEU A 330 -20.99 -6.65 -0.74
C LEU A 330 -19.96 -6.61 0.41
N PRO A 331 -19.06 -5.62 0.43
CA PRO A 331 -18.12 -5.45 1.52
C PRO A 331 -18.81 -4.89 2.78
N LEU A 332 -18.49 -5.50 3.91
CA LEU A 332 -18.82 -5.06 5.25
C LEU A 332 -17.52 -4.73 5.98
N TYR A 333 -17.31 -3.46 6.29
CA TYR A 333 -16.12 -2.96 6.96
C TYR A 333 -16.36 -2.84 8.45
N ALA A 334 -15.35 -3.16 9.25
CA ALA A 334 -15.32 -2.76 10.65
C ALA A 334 -15.21 -1.22 10.76
N GLU A 335 -15.93 -0.61 11.70
CA GLU A 335 -15.94 0.83 11.89
C GLU A 335 -14.56 1.36 12.36
N GLY A 336 -14.16 2.54 11.85
CA GLY A 336 -12.89 3.18 12.21
C GLY A 336 -11.68 2.25 12.17
N ARG A 337 -11.00 2.10 13.31
CA ARG A 337 -9.86 1.17 13.49
C ARG A 337 -10.27 -0.17 14.12
N GLY A 338 -11.50 -0.62 13.87
CA GLY A 338 -12.00 -1.90 14.34
C GLY A 338 -11.50 -3.11 13.52
N ALA A 339 -11.57 -4.30 14.09
CA ALA A 339 -11.31 -5.57 13.40
C ALA A 339 -12.25 -6.68 13.89
N PHE A 340 -12.67 -7.57 12.98
CA PHE A 340 -13.56 -8.70 13.27
C PHE A 340 -12.83 -9.87 13.95
N VAL A 341 -12.16 -9.57 15.05
CA VAL A 341 -11.42 -10.47 15.95
C VAL A 341 -12.00 -10.34 17.38
N PRO A 342 -11.60 -11.16 18.37
CA PRO A 342 -12.15 -11.05 19.73
C PRO A 342 -12.07 -9.62 20.27
N ALA A 343 -13.13 -9.17 20.95
CA ALA A 343 -13.24 -7.80 21.42
C ALA A 343 -12.05 -7.40 22.32
N GLY A 344 -11.50 -6.20 22.11
CA GLY A 344 -10.36 -5.66 22.85
C GLY A 344 -8.99 -6.23 22.44
N HIS A 345 -8.94 -7.24 21.56
CA HIS A 345 -7.67 -7.77 21.05
C HIS A 345 -7.01 -6.76 20.12
N GLN A 346 -5.74 -6.47 20.35
CA GLN A 346 -4.96 -5.53 19.53
C GLN A 346 -4.22 -6.30 18.43
N ILE A 347 -4.33 -5.83 17.19
CA ILE A 347 -3.66 -6.40 16.02
C ILE A 347 -3.16 -5.27 15.11
N VAL A 348 -2.27 -5.58 14.17
CA VAL A 348 -2.01 -4.70 13.02
C VAL A 348 -2.63 -5.35 11.80
N ALA A 349 -3.51 -4.61 11.12
CA ALA A 349 -4.32 -5.18 10.06
C ALA A 349 -4.57 -4.20 8.91
N HIS A 350 -5.11 -4.75 7.83
CA HIS A 350 -5.56 -4.02 6.65
C HIS A 350 -6.98 -4.48 6.24
N GLY A 351 -7.53 -3.89 5.18
CA GLY A 351 -8.85 -4.20 4.63
C GLY A 351 -9.88 -3.07 4.78
N GLY A 352 -9.57 -2.05 5.58
CA GLY A 352 -10.38 -0.87 5.81
C GLY A 352 -10.09 0.30 4.87
N MET A 353 -10.52 1.50 5.29
CA MET A 353 -10.36 2.76 4.55
C MET A 353 -9.65 3.85 5.35
N SER A 354 -8.89 3.46 6.39
CA SER A 354 -8.06 4.42 7.13
C SER A 354 -7.02 5.05 6.22
N VAL A 355 -6.56 6.26 6.56
CA VAL A 355 -5.58 7.02 5.77
C VAL A 355 -4.33 6.19 5.48
N GLU A 356 -3.83 5.52 6.51
CA GLU A 356 -2.63 4.66 6.46
C GLU A 356 -2.84 3.35 5.69
N GLU A 357 -4.08 2.94 5.41
CA GLU A 357 -4.39 1.74 4.59
C GLU A 357 -4.64 2.11 3.12
N LEU A 358 -5.43 3.16 2.90
CA LEU A 358 -5.99 3.49 1.59
C LEU A 358 -5.04 4.32 0.73
N ILE A 359 -4.19 5.17 1.32
CA ILE A 359 -3.27 6.02 0.57
C ILE A 359 -1.87 5.42 0.69
N VAL A 360 -1.34 4.95 -0.43
CA VAL A 360 -0.10 4.18 -0.52
C VAL A 360 0.98 4.94 -1.28
N PRO A 361 2.27 4.70 -0.99
CA PRO A 361 3.36 5.36 -1.74
C PRO A 361 3.28 5.04 -3.23
N PHE A 362 3.63 6.01 -4.07
CA PHE A 362 3.98 5.79 -5.47
C PHE A 362 5.19 6.66 -5.80
N VAL A 363 6.36 6.02 -5.92
CA VAL A 363 7.64 6.69 -5.88
C VAL A 363 8.50 6.27 -7.05
N LYS A 364 9.16 7.22 -7.71
CA LYS A 364 10.23 6.89 -8.66
C LYS A 364 11.57 6.92 -7.92
N ILE A 365 12.28 5.79 -7.92
CA ILE A 365 13.59 5.66 -7.30
C ILE A 365 14.67 6.02 -8.32
N ARG A 366 15.67 6.78 -7.89
CA ARG A 366 16.88 7.07 -8.64
C ARG A 366 18.09 6.64 -7.81
N MET A 367 18.87 5.74 -8.38
CA MET A 367 20.22 5.38 -7.93
C MET A 367 21.17 5.85 -9.04
N LYS A 368 22.38 6.31 -8.73
CA LYS A 368 23.36 6.56 -9.79
C LYS A 368 23.81 5.22 -10.38
N LYS A 369 24.06 5.20 -11.70
CA LYS A 369 24.79 4.11 -12.32
C LYS A 369 26.24 4.24 -11.88
N GLU A 370 26.85 3.18 -11.37
CA GLU A 370 28.32 3.13 -11.34
C GLU A 370 28.78 3.38 -12.78
N GLU A 371 29.48 4.50 -12.99
CA GLU A 371 30.24 4.70 -14.21
C GLU A 371 31.31 3.61 -14.17
N ASN A 372 31.11 2.53 -14.94
CA ASN A 372 32.20 1.63 -15.24
C ASN A 372 33.30 2.49 -15.84
N ALA A 373 34.37 2.70 -15.08
CA ALA A 373 35.60 3.25 -15.60
C ALA A 373 36.01 2.36 -16.78
N THR A 374 35.85 2.91 -17.98
CA THR A 374 36.36 2.34 -19.24
C THR A 374 37.85 2.09 -19.19
#